data_AF-A0A349MNC2-F1
#
_entry.id   AF-A0A349MNC2-F1
#
_cell.length_a   1.000
_cell.length_b   1.000
_cell.length_c   1.000
_cell.angle_alpha   90.00
_cell.angle_beta   90.00
_cell.angle_gamma   90.00
#
_symmetry.space_group_name_H-M   'P 1'
#
loop_
_entity.id
_entity.type
_entity.pdbx_description
1 polymer ?
#
loop_
_entity_poly.entity_id
_entity_poly.type
_entity_poly.pdbx_seq_one_letter_code
_entity_poly.pdbx_strand_id
1 'polypeptide(L)'
;MKILILSILMLIACYHDPSIAQCDEETGIRAANEQNSSLAYQSLKNCENDPNASGEALHYLHSLIFFDGQGHYQSFEARMDHSFKLECKAARKGYIVAIRWFGSVYQQGDSSLNIIPNEEVSECLINMKKTSLKYADPIDVSICFSLISKGGADSECRSDS
;
A
#
# COMPACT_ATOMS: atom_id res chain seq x y z
N MET A 1 1.07 44.01 55.01
CA MET A 1 0.61 44.52 53.70
C MET A 1 1.84 44.87 52.89
N LYS A 2 2.17 44.33 51.72
CA LYS A 2 1.47 43.50 50.73
C LYS A 2 2.51 42.59 50.07
N ILE A 3 2.16 41.31 49.93
CA ILE A 3 2.80 40.34 49.05
C ILE A 3 2.40 40.70 47.60
N LEU A 4 3.33 40.65 46.66
CA LEU A 4 3.03 40.47 45.23
C LEU A 4 4.15 39.62 44.61
N ILE A 5 3.96 38.31 44.70
CA ILE A 5 4.66 37.28 43.94
C ILE A 5 4.14 37.40 42.50
N LEU A 6 5.01 37.75 41.56
CA LEU A 6 4.66 37.77 40.13
C LEU A 6 4.76 36.33 39.61
N SER A 7 3.63 35.63 39.60
CA SER A 7 3.50 34.29 39.04
C SER A 7 3.63 34.35 37.51
N ILE A 8 4.75 33.87 36.98
CA ILE A 8 4.93 33.63 35.55
C ILE A 8 4.05 32.43 35.18
N LEU A 9 2.86 32.73 34.64
CA LEU A 9 1.99 31.76 33.98
C LEU A 9 2.66 31.32 32.67
N MET A 10 3.43 30.23 32.74
CA MET A 10 3.77 29.44 31.56
C MET A 10 2.51 28.72 31.08
N LEU A 11 1.71 29.41 30.28
CA LEU A 11 0.78 28.76 29.36
C LEU A 11 1.64 28.13 28.25
N ILE A 12 2.17 26.94 28.52
CA ILE A 12 2.54 26.02 27.45
C ILE A 12 1.21 25.56 26.87
N ALA A 13 0.68 26.35 25.93
CA ALA A 13 -0.28 25.84 25.00
C ALA A 13 0.42 24.66 24.30
N CYS A 14 -0.03 23.44 24.57
CA CYS A 14 0.27 22.32 23.70
C CYS A 14 -0.28 22.71 22.33
N TYR A 15 0.58 23.26 21.47
CA TYR A 15 0.34 23.28 20.04
C TYR A 15 0.08 21.83 19.66
N HIS A 16 -1.19 21.49 19.38
CA HIS A 16 -1.45 20.38 18.48
C HIS A 16 -0.89 20.85 17.14
N ASP A 17 0.36 20.47 16.88
CA ASP A 17 0.83 20.36 15.51
C ASP A 17 -0.20 19.46 14.81
N PRO A 18 -0.89 19.92 13.75
CA PRO A 18 -1.66 19.04 12.89
C PRO A 18 -0.63 18.19 12.14
N SER A 19 0.05 17.32 12.88
CA SER A 19 1.02 16.38 12.37
C SER A 19 0.33 15.68 11.21
N ILE A 20 0.98 15.74 10.05
CA ILE A 20 0.65 14.88 8.91
C ILE A 20 0.53 13.49 9.52
N ALA A 21 -0.70 12.97 9.64
CA ALA A 21 -0.94 11.77 10.42
C ALA A 21 0.01 10.68 9.93
N GLN A 22 0.92 10.21 10.77
CA GLN A 22 1.91 9.23 10.32
C GLN A 22 1.20 7.93 9.95
N CYS A 23 1.79 7.14 9.06
CA CYS A 23 1.32 5.78 8.79
C CYS A 23 1.20 5.00 10.11
N ASP A 24 -0.02 4.55 10.45
CA ASP A 24 -0.28 3.67 11.60
C ASP A 24 -0.76 2.31 11.08
N GLU A 25 0.21 1.48 10.71
CA GLU A 25 -0.06 0.16 10.16
C GLU A 25 -0.77 -0.76 11.14
N GLU A 26 -0.39 -0.73 12.42
CA GLU A 26 -0.91 -1.66 13.41
C GLU A 26 -2.40 -1.43 13.61
N THR A 27 -2.80 -0.18 13.84
CA THR A 27 -4.21 0.18 13.96
C THR A 27 -4.95 -0.03 12.65
N GLY A 28 -4.33 0.32 11.53
CA GLY A 28 -4.92 0.18 10.20
C GLY A 28 -5.24 -1.27 9.83
N ILE A 29 -4.27 -2.18 9.97
CA ILE A 29 -4.43 -3.60 9.67
C ILE A 29 -5.43 -4.24 10.63
N ARG A 30 -5.38 -3.91 11.93
CA ARG A 30 -6.37 -4.42 12.91
C ARG A 30 -7.78 -4.00 12.52
N ALA A 31 -7.99 -2.71 12.24
CA ALA A 31 -9.29 -2.19 11.83
C ALA A 31 -9.79 -2.82 10.52
N ALA A 32 -8.90 -3.08 9.55
CA ALA A 32 -9.27 -3.76 8.30
C ALA A 32 -9.77 -5.18 8.55
N ASN A 33 -9.08 -5.95 9.41
CA ASN A 33 -9.51 -7.30 9.80
C ASN A 33 -10.84 -7.31 10.57
N GLU A 34 -11.11 -6.25 11.33
CA GLU A 34 -12.38 -6.04 12.04
C GLU A 34 -13.49 -5.45 11.14
N GLN A 35 -13.23 -5.30 9.83
CA GLN A 35 -14.17 -4.73 8.85
C GLN A 35 -14.59 -3.27 9.17
N ASN A 36 -13.72 -2.52 9.83
CA ASN A 36 -13.89 -1.10 10.09
C ASN A 36 -13.14 -0.29 9.02
N SER A 37 -13.69 -0.24 7.81
CA SER A 37 -13.05 0.38 6.64
C SER A 37 -12.69 1.86 6.85
N SER A 38 -13.53 2.61 7.58
CA SER A 38 -13.26 4.03 7.84
C SER A 38 -12.01 4.22 8.71
N LEU A 39 -11.90 3.48 9.81
CA LEU A 39 -10.73 3.57 10.69
C LEU A 39 -9.48 3.02 9.99
N ALA A 40 -9.63 1.91 9.27
CA ALA A 40 -8.56 1.31 8.50
C ALA A 40 -7.98 2.31 7.48
N TYR A 41 -8.84 2.97 6.69
CA TYR A 41 -8.40 3.94 5.70
C TYR A 41 -7.72 5.15 6.32
N GLN A 42 -8.29 5.73 7.38
CA GLN A 42 -7.68 6.90 8.03
C GLN A 42 -6.30 6.59 8.63
N SER A 43 -6.11 5.37 9.13
CA SER A 43 -4.83 4.93 9.71
C SER A 43 -3.79 4.58 8.64
N LEU A 44 -4.24 3.99 7.51
CA LEU A 44 -3.35 3.49 6.45
C LEU A 44 -3.03 4.50 5.35
N LYS A 45 -3.86 5.52 5.11
CA LYS A 45 -3.74 6.37 3.91
C LYS A 45 -2.36 6.98 3.70
N ASN A 46 -1.63 7.29 4.78
CA ASN A 46 -0.30 7.90 4.69
C ASN A 46 0.84 6.86 4.56
N CYS A 47 0.53 5.56 4.65
CA CYS A 47 1.49 4.48 4.40
C CYS A 47 1.96 4.39 2.95
N GLU A 48 1.19 4.92 2.00
CA GLU A 48 1.61 4.99 0.59
C GLU A 48 2.91 5.79 0.37
N ASN A 49 3.21 6.69 1.31
CA ASN A 49 4.37 7.59 1.32
C ASN A 49 5.46 7.16 2.31
N ASP A 50 5.21 6.15 3.15
CA ASP A 50 6.18 5.67 4.12
C ASP A 50 7.07 4.59 3.47
N PRO A 51 8.39 4.81 3.31
CA PRO A 51 9.28 3.82 2.73
C PRO A 51 9.39 2.54 3.57
N ASN A 52 9.04 2.59 4.85
CA ASN A 52 9.05 1.43 5.75
C ASN A 52 7.70 0.70 5.79
N ALA A 53 6.70 1.19 5.04
CA ALA A 53 5.40 0.54 5.04
C ALA A 53 5.51 -0.92 4.57
N SER A 54 4.80 -1.80 5.28
CA SER A 54 4.72 -3.21 4.97
C SER A 54 3.85 -3.45 3.73
N GLY A 55 4.13 -4.54 3.01
CA GLY A 55 3.29 -4.90 1.88
C GLY A 55 1.85 -5.24 2.29
N GLU A 56 1.64 -5.75 3.50
CA GLU A 56 0.29 -6.01 4.03
C GLU A 56 -0.51 -4.71 4.22
N ALA A 57 0.08 -3.67 4.80
CA ALA A 57 -0.58 -2.37 4.96
C ALA A 57 -0.96 -1.75 3.61
N LEU A 58 -0.03 -1.81 2.64
CA LEU A 58 -0.26 -1.31 1.28
C LEU A 58 -1.36 -2.10 0.55
N HIS A 59 -1.42 -3.42 0.73
CA HIS A 59 -2.49 -4.27 0.18
C HIS A 59 -3.87 -3.96 0.79
N TYR A 60 -3.94 -3.72 2.10
CA TYR A 60 -5.19 -3.29 2.73
C TYR A 60 -5.61 -1.91 2.24
N LEU A 61 -4.69 -0.97 2.08
CA LEU A 61 -4.99 0.34 1.52
C LEU A 61 -5.48 0.22 0.06
N HIS A 62 -4.84 -0.61 -0.76
CA HIS A 62 -5.31 -0.99 -2.10
C HIS A 62 -6.78 -1.45 -2.05
N SER A 63 -7.08 -2.42 -1.17
CA SER A 63 -8.42 -3.02 -1.05
C SER A 63 -9.48 -2.00 -0.64
N LEU A 64 -9.18 -1.13 0.32
CA LEU A 64 -10.07 -0.07 0.80
C LEU A 64 -10.37 0.96 -0.31
N ILE A 65 -9.40 1.28 -1.15
CA ILE A 65 -9.59 2.20 -2.27
C ILE A 65 -10.35 1.52 -3.42
N PHE A 66 -10.03 0.25 -3.71
CA PHE A 66 -10.62 -0.50 -4.82
C PHE A 66 -12.09 -0.84 -4.57
N PHE A 67 -12.35 -1.57 -3.48
CA PHE A 67 -13.65 -2.16 -3.19
C PHE A 67 -14.57 -1.20 -2.44
N ASP A 68 -14.05 -0.52 -1.42
CA ASP A 68 -14.87 0.33 -0.55
C ASP A 68 -14.96 1.78 -1.06
N GLY A 69 -14.17 2.11 -2.08
CA GLY A 69 -14.16 3.43 -2.71
C GLY A 69 -13.65 4.55 -1.81
N GLN A 70 -12.80 4.22 -0.83
CA GLN A 70 -12.23 5.20 0.11
C GLN A 70 -11.32 6.20 -0.59
N GLY A 71 -11.39 7.47 -0.15
CA GLY A 71 -10.62 8.59 -0.70
C GLY A 71 -11.42 9.49 -1.63
N HIS A 72 -10.76 10.46 -2.24
CA HIS A 72 -11.36 11.42 -3.17
C HIS A 72 -10.59 11.42 -4.49
N TYR A 73 -11.28 11.06 -5.58
CA TYR A 73 -10.67 10.91 -6.90
C TYR A 73 -11.48 11.68 -7.94
N GLN A 74 -10.79 12.19 -8.96
CA GLN A 74 -11.40 12.93 -10.05
C GLN A 74 -12.18 12.03 -11.02
N SER A 75 -11.84 10.73 -11.08
CA SER A 75 -12.55 9.74 -11.89
C SER A 75 -12.39 8.33 -11.31
N PHE A 76 -13.13 7.37 -11.88
CA PHE A 76 -13.00 5.95 -11.54
C PHE A 76 -11.61 5.43 -11.93
N GLU A 77 -11.13 5.79 -13.12
CA GLU A 77 -9.82 5.41 -13.65
C GLU A 77 -8.69 5.88 -12.72
N ALA A 78 -8.73 7.14 -12.29
CA ALA A 78 -7.71 7.68 -11.36
C ALA A 78 -7.67 6.92 -10.02
N ARG A 79 -8.83 6.45 -9.54
CA ARG A 79 -8.93 5.62 -8.34
C ARG A 79 -8.33 4.23 -8.56
N MET A 80 -8.64 3.61 -9.71
CA MET A 80 -8.12 2.29 -10.06
C MET A 80 -6.60 2.34 -10.23
N ASP A 81 -6.08 3.30 -10.99
CA ASP A 81 -4.64 3.50 -11.16
C ASP A 81 -3.92 3.64 -9.82
N HIS A 82 -4.43 4.49 -8.92
CA HIS A 82 -3.85 4.64 -7.58
C HIS A 82 -3.88 3.32 -6.80
N SER A 83 -5.04 2.66 -6.77
CA SER A 83 -5.22 1.39 -6.08
C SER A 83 -4.24 0.33 -6.58
N PHE A 84 -4.04 0.22 -7.89
CA PHE A 84 -3.16 -0.79 -8.47
C PHE A 84 -1.67 -0.49 -8.27
N LYS A 85 -1.27 0.78 -8.21
CA LYS A 85 0.07 1.17 -7.77
C LYS A 85 0.37 0.67 -6.37
N LEU A 86 -0.58 0.80 -5.44
CA LEU A 86 -0.41 0.31 -4.07
C LEU A 86 -0.25 -1.20 -4.01
N GLU A 87 -1.08 -1.94 -4.75
CA GLU A 87 -0.96 -3.40 -4.83
C GLU A 87 0.39 -3.81 -5.40
N CYS A 88 0.89 -3.04 -6.35
CA CYS A 88 2.20 -3.30 -6.92
C CYS A 88 3.34 -3.04 -5.93
N LYS A 89 3.29 -1.93 -5.18
CA LYS A 89 4.23 -1.68 -4.08
C LYS A 89 4.15 -2.81 -3.04
N ALA A 90 2.96 -3.30 -2.72
CA ALA A 90 2.77 -4.44 -1.81
C ALA A 90 3.45 -5.71 -2.31
N ALA A 91 3.27 -6.04 -3.60
CA ALA A 91 3.93 -7.18 -4.23
C ALA A 91 5.45 -7.03 -4.18
N ARG A 92 6.00 -5.86 -4.57
CA ARG A 92 7.45 -5.57 -4.54
C ARG A 92 8.05 -5.62 -3.14
N LYS A 93 7.25 -5.37 -2.09
CA LYS A 93 7.63 -5.58 -0.68
C LYS A 93 7.63 -7.06 -0.26
N GLY A 94 7.33 -7.99 -1.16
CA GLY A 94 7.31 -9.42 -0.91
C GLY A 94 5.97 -9.96 -0.44
N TYR A 95 4.89 -9.17 -0.38
CA TYR A 95 3.64 -9.65 0.21
C TYR A 95 2.92 -10.67 -0.70
N ILE A 96 2.76 -11.89 -0.19
CA ILE A 96 2.36 -13.05 -1.00
C ILE A 96 0.97 -12.92 -1.63
N VAL A 97 0.03 -12.26 -0.95
CA VAL A 97 -1.33 -12.10 -1.50
C VAL A 97 -1.27 -11.27 -2.77
N ALA A 98 -0.58 -10.13 -2.71
CA ALA A 98 -0.38 -9.25 -3.86
C ALA A 98 0.43 -9.92 -4.99
N ILE A 99 1.50 -10.63 -4.65
CA ILE A 99 2.31 -11.40 -5.62
C ILE A 99 1.43 -12.39 -6.40
N ARG A 100 0.60 -13.16 -5.69
CA ARG A 100 -0.27 -14.17 -6.31
C ARG A 100 -1.41 -13.55 -7.10
N TRP A 101 -1.92 -12.41 -6.66
CA TRP A 101 -2.88 -11.63 -7.43
C TRP A 101 -2.27 -11.24 -8.78
N PHE A 102 -1.09 -10.64 -8.80
CA PHE A 102 -0.39 -10.34 -10.06
C PHE A 102 -0.08 -11.59 -10.88
N GLY A 103 0.34 -12.69 -10.25
CA GLY A 103 0.52 -13.95 -10.96
C GLY A 103 -0.74 -14.38 -11.72
N SER A 104 -1.90 -14.31 -11.07
CA SER A 104 -3.20 -14.64 -11.69
C SER A 104 -3.61 -13.64 -12.78
N VAL A 105 -3.34 -12.35 -12.57
CA VAL A 105 -3.62 -11.29 -13.57
C VAL A 105 -2.74 -11.46 -14.80
N TYR A 106 -1.45 -11.76 -14.65
CA TYR A 106 -0.57 -12.08 -15.79
C TYR A 106 -0.93 -13.41 -16.45
N GLN A 107 -1.55 -14.36 -15.75
CA GLN A 107 -2.03 -15.60 -16.36
C GLN A 107 -3.15 -15.32 -17.38
N GLN A 108 -4.09 -14.44 -17.03
CA GLN A 108 -5.32 -14.22 -17.79
C GLN A 108 -5.27 -12.98 -18.68
N GLY A 109 -4.41 -12.03 -18.38
CA GLY A 109 -4.48 -10.67 -18.90
C GLY A 109 -5.55 -9.84 -18.20
N ASP A 110 -5.40 -8.52 -18.25
CA ASP A 110 -6.44 -7.58 -17.80
C ASP A 110 -6.34 -6.30 -18.64
N SER A 111 -7.35 -6.08 -19.48
CA SER A 111 -7.41 -4.91 -20.35
C SER A 111 -7.59 -3.59 -19.60
N SER A 112 -8.21 -3.61 -18.42
CA SER A 112 -8.37 -2.40 -17.58
C SER A 112 -7.04 -1.94 -17.00
N LEU A 113 -6.10 -2.88 -16.86
CA LEU A 113 -4.73 -2.66 -16.41
C LEU A 113 -3.72 -2.60 -17.56
N ASN A 114 -4.16 -2.71 -18.81
CA ASN A 114 -3.25 -2.88 -19.95
C ASN A 114 -2.23 -4.04 -19.73
N ILE A 115 -2.63 -5.08 -18.99
CA ILE A 115 -1.84 -6.30 -18.82
C ILE A 115 -2.18 -7.27 -19.95
N ILE A 116 -1.14 -7.64 -20.68
CA ILE A 116 -1.19 -8.72 -21.66
C ILE A 116 -0.83 -10.02 -20.94
N PRO A 117 -1.52 -11.15 -21.22
CA PRO A 117 -1.15 -12.44 -20.66
C PRO A 117 0.34 -12.73 -20.86
N ASN A 118 1.01 -13.16 -19.79
CA ASN A 118 2.42 -13.51 -19.75
C ASN A 118 2.61 -14.70 -18.81
N GLU A 119 2.69 -15.90 -19.40
CA GLU A 119 2.83 -17.17 -18.68
C GLU A 119 4.12 -17.23 -17.86
N GLU A 120 5.24 -16.72 -18.40
CA GLU A 120 6.53 -16.72 -17.73
C GLU A 120 6.51 -15.87 -16.43
N VAL A 121 5.97 -14.66 -16.49
CA VAL A 121 5.78 -13.80 -15.32
C VAL A 121 4.81 -14.44 -14.33
N SER A 122 3.69 -14.97 -14.83
CA SER A 122 2.67 -15.64 -14.03
C SER A 122 3.26 -16.82 -13.23
N GLU A 123 3.95 -17.75 -13.90
CA GLU A 123 4.54 -18.92 -13.27
C GLU A 123 5.62 -18.53 -12.26
N CYS A 124 6.43 -17.51 -12.57
CA CYS A 124 7.44 -17.00 -11.64
C CYS A 124 6.82 -16.47 -10.34
N LEU A 125 5.75 -15.67 -10.43
CA LEU A 125 5.06 -15.10 -9.27
C LEU A 125 4.26 -16.15 -8.49
N ILE A 126 3.54 -17.06 -9.17
CA ILE A 126 2.69 -18.07 -8.52
C ILE A 126 3.52 -19.08 -7.72
N ASN A 127 4.68 -19.50 -8.27
CA ASN A 127 5.53 -20.52 -7.67
C ASN A 127 6.57 -19.95 -6.70
N MET A 128 6.47 -18.66 -6.36
CA MET A 128 7.44 -17.99 -5.51
C MET A 128 7.52 -18.62 -4.13
N LYS A 129 8.75 -18.88 -3.69
CA LYS A 129 9.02 -19.41 -2.35
C LYS A 129 8.81 -18.33 -1.31
N LYS A 130 8.14 -18.72 -0.23
CA LYS A 130 7.95 -17.84 0.92
C LYS A 130 9.21 -17.81 1.78
N THR A 131 9.60 -16.62 2.24
CA THR A 131 10.64 -16.40 3.26
C THR A 131 10.04 -16.37 4.67
N SER A 132 8.73 -16.05 4.79
CA SER A 132 7.96 -16.13 6.03
C SER A 132 6.50 -16.51 5.75
N LEU A 133 5.63 -16.56 6.76
CA LEU A 133 4.22 -16.94 6.58
C LEU A 133 3.51 -16.09 5.49
N LYS A 134 3.78 -14.79 5.48
CA LYS A 134 3.12 -13.78 4.64
C LYS A 134 4.00 -13.22 3.51
N TYR A 135 5.31 -13.46 3.52
CA TYR A 135 6.26 -12.79 2.63
C TYR A 135 7.14 -13.76 1.84
N ALA A 136 7.52 -13.34 0.63
CA ALA A 136 8.65 -13.83 -0.17
C ALA A 136 9.82 -12.83 -0.13
N ASP A 137 10.93 -13.19 -0.77
CA ASP A 137 12.08 -12.28 -0.94
C ASP A 137 11.73 -11.19 -1.98
N PRO A 138 11.80 -9.88 -1.64
CA PRO A 138 11.63 -8.79 -2.59
C PRO A 138 12.53 -8.86 -3.83
N ILE A 139 13.72 -9.47 -3.72
CA ILE A 139 14.65 -9.66 -4.84
C ILE A 139 14.05 -10.63 -5.86
N ASP A 140 13.52 -11.76 -5.39
CA ASP A 140 12.88 -12.76 -6.27
C ASP A 140 11.65 -12.16 -6.97
N VAL A 141 10.86 -11.33 -6.27
CA VAL A 141 9.74 -10.60 -6.87
C VAL A 141 10.21 -9.67 -7.99
N SER A 142 11.28 -8.91 -7.74
CA SER A 142 11.83 -7.98 -8.72
C SER A 142 12.35 -8.72 -9.96
N ILE A 143 12.97 -9.88 -9.78
CA ILE A 143 13.38 -10.76 -10.88
C ILE A 143 12.16 -11.19 -11.72
N CYS A 144 11.08 -11.65 -11.09
CA CYS A 144 9.87 -12.03 -11.83
C CYS A 144 9.27 -10.87 -12.63
N PHE A 145 9.18 -9.67 -12.04
CA PHE A 145 8.67 -8.50 -12.76
C PHE A 145 9.61 -8.01 -13.87
N SER A 146 10.92 -8.27 -13.79
CA SER A 146 11.85 -7.95 -14.88
C SER A 146 11.58 -8.73 -16.18
N LEU A 147 10.82 -9.82 -16.11
CA LEU A 147 10.44 -10.64 -17.28
C LEU A 147 9.30 -10.00 -18.11
N ILE A 148 8.73 -8.87 -17.65
CA ILE A 148 7.66 -8.16 -18.36
C ILE A 148 8.25 -7.43 -19.59
N SER A 149 8.18 -8.07 -20.75
CA SER A 149 8.69 -7.53 -22.02
C SER A 149 7.68 -6.63 -22.78
N LYS A 150 6.36 -6.80 -22.57
CA LYS A 150 5.27 -6.04 -23.24
C LYS A 150 4.02 -5.97 -22.35
N GLY A 151 3.20 -4.92 -22.46
CA GLY A 151 2.06 -4.66 -21.55
C GLY A 151 2.49 -4.38 -20.11
N GLY A 152 1.58 -4.01 -19.19
CA GLY A 152 1.88 -3.89 -17.76
C GLY A 152 0.96 -2.93 -16.99
N ALA A 153 0.53 -3.35 -15.78
CA ALA A 153 -0.37 -2.61 -14.87
C ALA A 153 0.10 -1.23 -14.47
N ASP A 154 1.41 -0.98 -14.45
CA ASP A 154 1.96 0.37 -14.39
C ASP A 154 3.47 0.31 -14.61
N SER A 155 4.04 1.44 -15.03
CA SER A 155 5.46 1.75 -14.89
C SER A 155 6.00 1.50 -13.47
N GLU A 156 5.16 1.56 -12.42
CA GLU A 156 5.56 1.30 -11.03
C GLU A 156 5.85 -0.17 -10.69
N CYS A 157 5.20 -1.13 -11.36
CA CYS A 157 5.61 -2.54 -11.25
C CYS A 157 6.94 -2.82 -11.94
N ARG A 158 7.21 -2.01 -12.96
CA ARG A 158 8.38 -2.14 -13.81
C ARG A 158 9.55 -1.30 -13.33
N SER A 159 9.35 -0.39 -12.36
CA SER A 159 10.28 0.74 -12.19
C SER A 159 11.70 0.22 -11.99
N ASP A 160 12.51 0.59 -12.98
CA ASP A 160 13.95 0.53 -12.98
C ASP A 160 14.47 1.14 -11.69
N SER A 161 15.58 0.58 -11.23
CA SER A 161 16.35 0.99 -10.06
C SER A 161 16.65 2.48 -10.05
#